data_AF-A0A9W9Z5R0-F1
#
_entry.id   AF-A0A9W9Z5R0-F1
#
_cell.length_a   1.000
_cell.length_b   1.000
_cell.length_c   1.000
_cell.angle_alpha   90.00
_cell.angle_beta   90.00
_cell.angle_gamma   90.00
#
_symmetry.space_group_name_H-M   'P 1'
#
loop_
_entity.id
_entity.type
_entity.pdbx_description
1 polymer ?
#
loop_
_entity_poly.entity_id
_entity_poly.type
_entity_poly.pdbx_seq_one_letter_code
_entity_poly.pdbx_strand_id
1 'polypeptide(L)'
;MKSVFGARDNTYGSFTMQSGGNVMSFKLVNLRGKISCRTVASRYDYWACDKGDNLQTFLTNDSNAVILPHWPDITSYQLPGMRSDSPELIFNNLTVPLRVTPGQEFRVWYMEDLKDDSEFDNGGQTCMDIYALYV
;
A
#
# COMPACT_ATOMS: atom_id res chain seq x y z
N MET A 1 5.35 9.68 8.07
CA MET A 1 4.23 10.42 7.43
C MET A 1 2.93 9.70 7.78
N LYS A 2 1.79 10.38 7.86
CA LYS A 2 0.48 9.77 8.16
C LYS A 2 -0.36 9.76 6.90
N SER A 3 -1.10 8.69 6.67
CA SER A 3 -2.01 8.59 5.52
C SER A 3 -3.18 7.66 5.81
N VAL A 4 -4.25 7.81 5.03
CA VAL A 4 -5.45 6.97 5.10
C VAL A 4 -5.82 6.57 3.68
N PHE A 5 -6.02 5.28 3.45
CA PHE A 5 -6.52 4.78 2.17
C PHE A 5 -7.76 3.91 2.38
N GLY A 6 -8.65 3.88 1.39
CA GLY A 6 -9.81 3.01 1.31
C GLY A 6 -9.66 1.98 0.20
N ALA A 7 -10.79 1.36 -0.14
CA ALA A 7 -10.84 0.24 -1.08
C ALA A 7 -11.73 0.50 -2.30
N ARG A 8 -12.22 1.73 -2.48
CA ARG A 8 -13.06 2.14 -3.62
C ARG A 8 -13.13 3.65 -3.81
N ASP A 9 -13.76 4.12 -4.88
CA ASP A 9 -14.05 5.53 -5.17
C ASP A 9 -12.78 6.40 -5.29
N ASN A 10 -11.67 5.85 -5.78
CA ASN A 10 -10.36 6.51 -5.86
C ASN A 10 -9.85 7.01 -4.49
N THR A 11 -10.06 6.24 -3.42
CA THR A 11 -9.72 6.65 -2.05
C THR A 11 -8.31 6.26 -1.65
N TYR A 12 -7.32 6.62 -2.45
CA TYR A 12 -5.91 6.40 -2.12
C TYR A 12 -5.43 7.26 -0.94
N GLY A 13 -4.43 6.76 -0.24
CA GLY A 13 -3.70 7.52 0.77
C GLY A 13 -2.45 8.14 0.18
N SER A 14 -2.33 9.46 0.15
CA SER A 14 -1.11 10.13 -0.32
C SER A 14 -0.13 10.47 0.81
N PHE A 15 1.15 10.59 0.47
CA PHE A 15 2.18 11.16 1.32
C PHE A 15 3.29 11.78 0.48
N THR A 16 4.00 12.75 1.07
CA THR A 16 5.05 13.51 0.38
C THR A 16 6.39 13.35 1.09
N MET A 17 7.44 13.09 0.31
CA MET A 17 8.80 12.97 0.81
C MET A 17 9.31 14.29 1.36
N GLN A 18 9.78 14.27 2.60
CA GLN A 18 10.29 15.46 3.29
C GLN A 18 11.74 15.78 2.90
N SER A 19 12.49 14.77 2.48
CA SER A 19 13.89 14.87 2.09
C SER A 19 14.16 14.04 0.84
N GLY A 20 15.08 14.54 0.00
CA GLY A 20 15.60 13.80 -1.14
C GLY A 20 16.67 12.80 -0.71
N GLY A 21 16.93 11.81 -1.55
CA GLY A 21 17.95 10.79 -1.30
C GLY A 21 17.61 9.48 -1.98
N ASN A 22 18.29 8.42 -1.56
CA ASN A 22 18.04 7.06 -2.03
C ASN A 22 17.31 6.28 -0.94
N VAL A 23 16.12 5.78 -1.22
CA VAL A 23 15.29 5.00 -0.30
C VAL A 23 15.43 3.51 -0.62
N MET A 24 15.83 2.72 0.36
CA MET A 24 15.98 1.26 0.24
C MET A 24 14.73 0.50 0.70
N SER A 25 13.88 1.11 1.52
CA SER A 25 12.67 0.44 2.00
C SER A 25 11.61 1.43 2.42
N PHE A 26 10.35 1.05 2.19
CA PHE A 26 9.19 1.67 2.83
C PHE A 26 8.56 0.71 3.83
N LYS A 27 8.17 1.24 4.99
CA LYS A 27 7.40 0.53 6.00
C LYS A 27 6.11 1.27 6.28
N LEU A 28 4.99 0.56 6.17
CA LEU A 28 3.64 1.02 6.48
C LEU A 28 3.22 0.34 7.78
N VAL A 29 2.74 1.10 8.76
CA VAL A 29 2.31 0.60 10.07
C VAL A 29 0.83 0.89 10.24
N ASN A 30 0.01 -0.16 10.36
CA ASN A 30 -1.42 -0.01 10.61
C ASN A 30 -1.63 0.64 11.98
N LEU A 31 -2.35 1.76 12.01
CA LEU A 31 -2.74 2.41 13.27
C LEU A 31 -4.14 2.00 13.69
N ARG A 32 -5.05 1.91 12.71
CA ARG A 32 -6.44 1.50 12.89
C ARG A 32 -7.10 1.26 11.54
N GLY A 33 -8.25 0.59 11.59
CA GLY A 33 -9.07 0.37 10.42
C GLY A 33 -8.58 -0.83 9.61
N LYS A 34 -9.43 -1.19 8.65
CA LYS A 34 -9.31 -2.36 7.78
C LYS A 34 -10.00 -2.04 6.48
N ILE A 35 -9.55 -2.68 5.41
CA ILE A 35 -10.16 -2.67 4.09
C ILE A 35 -10.70 -4.05 3.74
N SER A 36 -11.53 -4.13 2.72
CA SER A 36 -12.06 -5.39 2.19
C SER A 36 -12.54 -5.23 0.74
N CYS A 37 -12.34 -6.25 -0.08
CA CYS A 37 -12.94 -6.41 -1.43
C CYS A 37 -14.44 -6.73 -1.40
N ARG A 38 -15.00 -6.95 -0.20
CA ARG A 38 -16.43 -7.22 -0.05
C ARG A 38 -16.86 -6.89 1.36
N THR A 39 -18.01 -6.26 1.53
CA THR A 39 -18.58 -5.88 2.84
C THR A 39 -19.09 -7.09 3.66
N VAL A 40 -18.20 -8.05 3.92
CA VAL A 40 -18.39 -9.26 4.73
C VAL A 40 -17.35 -9.26 5.84
N ALA A 41 -17.79 -9.41 7.09
CA ALA A 41 -16.96 -9.23 8.28
C ALA A 41 -15.65 -10.06 8.28
N SER A 42 -15.66 -11.28 7.72
CA SER A 42 -14.49 -12.16 7.68
C SER A 42 -13.40 -11.74 6.69
N ARG A 43 -13.73 -10.84 5.75
CA ARG A 43 -12.85 -10.42 4.66
C ARG A 43 -12.02 -9.17 4.98
N TYR A 44 -12.41 -8.45 6.04
CA TYR A 44 -11.71 -7.25 6.49
C TYR A 44 -10.32 -7.56 7.03
N ASP A 45 -9.33 -6.90 6.44
CA ASP A 45 -7.92 -7.14 6.67
C ASP A 45 -7.13 -5.80 6.63
N TYR A 46 -5.84 -5.80 7.00
CA TYR A 46 -5.04 -4.58 7.03
C TYR A 46 -4.53 -4.19 5.65
N TRP A 47 -4.09 -5.18 4.85
CA TRP A 47 -3.36 -4.93 3.60
C TRP A 47 -3.90 -5.69 2.38
N ALA A 48 -4.99 -6.43 2.53
CA ALA A 48 -5.61 -7.21 1.45
C ALA A 48 -7.13 -7.36 1.63
N CYS A 49 -7.72 -8.25 0.84
CA CYS A 49 -9.01 -8.89 1.12
C CYS A 49 -8.77 -10.36 1.47
N ASP A 50 -9.28 -10.82 2.62
CA ASP A 50 -8.99 -12.10 3.26
C ASP A 50 -7.62 -12.21 3.94
N LYS A 51 -7.60 -12.94 5.07
CA LYS A 51 -6.37 -13.22 5.80
C LYS A 51 -5.51 -14.23 5.05
N GLY A 52 -4.25 -13.91 4.84
CA GLY A 52 -3.31 -14.82 4.22
C GLY A 52 -1.96 -14.18 3.96
N ASP A 53 -1.23 -14.77 3.01
CA ASP A 53 0.10 -14.30 2.63
C ASP A 53 0.05 -13.39 1.39
N ASN A 54 -1.11 -13.34 0.70
CA ASN A 54 -1.32 -12.46 -0.44
C ASN A 54 -1.65 -11.05 0.04
N LEU A 55 -0.90 -10.09 -0.48
CA LEU A 55 -1.04 -8.67 -0.25
C LEU A 55 -1.63 -8.02 -1.50
N GLN A 56 -2.48 -7.01 -1.30
CA GLN A 56 -3.13 -6.26 -2.37
C GLN A 56 -3.04 -4.75 -2.16
N THR A 57 -2.10 -4.31 -1.31
CA THR A 57 -1.79 -2.90 -1.07
C THR A 57 -0.55 -2.50 -1.86
N PHE A 58 -0.62 -1.41 -2.62
CA PHE A 58 0.44 -1.01 -3.55
C PHE A 58 0.88 0.43 -3.28
N LEU A 59 2.16 0.72 -3.54
CA LEU A 59 2.64 2.10 -3.63
C LEU A 59 2.75 2.52 -5.09
N THR A 60 2.20 3.67 -5.44
CA THR A 60 2.31 4.27 -6.77
C THR A 60 2.95 5.65 -6.70
N ASN A 61 3.34 6.18 -7.87
CA ASN A 61 3.59 7.61 -8.03
C ASN A 61 2.27 8.41 -8.13
N ASP A 62 2.39 9.72 -8.36
CA ASP A 62 1.29 10.68 -8.56
C ASP A 62 0.47 10.47 -9.86
N SER A 63 0.94 9.59 -10.73
CA SER A 63 0.31 9.20 -11.99
C SER A 63 -0.29 7.79 -11.93
N ASN A 64 -0.44 7.24 -10.72
CA ASN A 64 -0.96 5.90 -10.44
C ASN A 64 -0.13 4.74 -11.04
N ALA A 65 1.11 5.00 -11.46
CA ALA A 65 2.02 3.94 -11.87
C ALA A 65 2.60 3.24 -10.64
N VAL A 66 2.46 1.92 -10.57
CA VAL A 66 2.97 1.10 -9.46
C VAL A 66 4.49 1.24 -9.36
N ILE A 67 4.95 1.62 -8.17
CA ILE A 67 6.36 1.72 -7.78
C ILE A 67 6.74 0.51 -6.92
N LEU A 68 5.88 0.13 -5.96
CA LEU A 68 6.11 -1.03 -5.10
C LEU A 68 4.85 -1.89 -4.93
N PRO A 69 5.01 -3.22 -4.97
CA PRO A 69 6.24 -3.93 -5.34
C PRO A 69 6.59 -3.72 -6.83
N HIS A 70 7.87 -3.84 -7.19
CA HIS A 70 8.35 -3.59 -8.56
C HIS A 70 8.10 -4.80 -9.48
N TRP A 71 6.83 -5.07 -9.76
CA TRP A 71 6.39 -6.14 -10.66
C TRP A 71 5.31 -5.62 -11.61
N PRO A 72 5.51 -5.71 -12.94
CA PRO A 72 4.47 -5.33 -13.89
C PRO A 72 3.29 -6.30 -13.82
N ASP A 73 2.08 -5.76 -13.98
CA ASP A 73 0.83 -6.50 -14.25
C ASP A 73 0.37 -7.52 -13.19
N ILE A 74 0.75 -7.33 -11.92
CA ILE A 74 0.25 -8.17 -10.82
C ILE A 74 -0.97 -7.55 -10.12
N THR A 75 -1.87 -8.40 -9.61
CA THR A 75 -3.04 -8.00 -8.79
C THR A 75 -2.86 -8.29 -7.31
N SER A 76 -1.93 -9.17 -6.97
CA SER A 76 -1.56 -9.52 -5.60
C SER A 76 -0.13 -10.01 -5.59
N TYR A 77 0.48 -10.02 -4.41
CA TYR A 77 1.85 -10.45 -4.26
C TYR A 77 2.14 -10.99 -2.86
N GLN A 78 3.31 -11.59 -2.69
CA GLN A 78 3.79 -12.08 -1.40
C GLN A 78 5.13 -11.44 -1.08
N LEU A 79 5.35 -11.16 0.20
CA LEU A 79 6.64 -10.73 0.73
C LEU A 79 7.08 -11.73 1.81
N PRO A 80 8.34 -12.19 1.80
CA PRO A 80 8.81 -13.16 2.79
C PRO A 80 8.55 -12.72 4.22
N GLY A 81 7.90 -13.58 5.01
CA GLY A 81 7.56 -13.31 6.41
C GLY A 81 6.43 -12.30 6.63
N MET A 82 5.75 -11.85 5.56
CA MET A 82 4.62 -10.93 5.66
C MET A 82 3.29 -11.63 5.40
N ARG A 83 2.33 -11.23 6.22
CA ARG A 83 0.92 -11.59 6.09
C ARG A 83 0.06 -10.36 5.93
N SER A 84 -1.09 -10.50 5.29
CA SER A 84 -2.07 -9.44 5.10
C SER A 84 -2.49 -8.80 6.43
N ASP A 85 -2.60 -9.59 7.50
CA ASP A 85 -2.98 -9.14 8.85
C ASP A 85 -1.80 -8.74 9.74
N SER A 86 -0.60 -8.55 9.16
CA SER A 86 0.56 -8.06 9.92
C SER A 86 0.36 -6.61 10.33
N PRO A 87 0.77 -6.18 11.54
CA PRO A 87 0.66 -4.77 11.94
C PRO A 87 1.55 -3.83 11.10
N GLU A 88 2.57 -4.39 10.44
CA GLU A 88 3.47 -3.67 9.56
C GLU A 88 3.50 -4.35 8.18
N LEU A 89 3.55 -3.56 7.11
CA LEU A 89 3.84 -3.98 5.74
C LEU A 89 5.15 -3.33 5.31
N ILE A 90 6.17 -4.15 5.02
CA ILE A 90 7.52 -3.69 4.73
C ILE A 90 7.91 -4.07 3.30
N PHE A 91 8.11 -3.07 2.45
CA PHE A 91 8.70 -3.23 1.13
C PHE A 91 10.23 -3.25 1.26
N ASN A 92 10.82 -4.42 1.50
CA ASN A 92 12.27 -4.61 1.72
C ASN A 92 13.02 -5.25 0.54
N ASN A 93 12.32 -5.61 -0.55
CA ASN A 93 12.91 -6.29 -1.72
C ASN A 93 13.42 -5.33 -2.82
N LEU A 94 13.75 -4.08 -2.47
CA LEU A 94 14.39 -3.16 -3.42
C LEU A 94 15.84 -3.59 -3.64
N THR A 95 16.13 -4.14 -4.82
CA THR A 95 17.50 -4.45 -5.25
C THR A 95 18.27 -3.19 -5.68
N VAL A 96 17.55 -2.15 -6.08
CA VAL A 96 18.07 -0.83 -6.44
C VAL A 96 17.34 0.21 -5.60
N PRO A 97 18.05 1.11 -4.88
CA PRO A 97 17.41 2.18 -4.12
C PRO A 97 16.54 3.07 -5.01
N LEU A 98 15.37 3.44 -4.51
CA LEU A 98 14.49 4.40 -5.15
C LEU A 98 15.02 5.82 -4.89
N ARG A 99 15.43 6.52 -5.95
CA ARG A 99 15.81 7.93 -5.84
C ARG A 99 14.57 8.80 -5.67
N VAL A 100 14.55 9.60 -4.61
CA VAL A 100 13.44 10.49 -4.29
C VAL A 100 13.90 11.94 -4.16
N THR A 101 12.99 12.89 -4.40
CA THR A 101 13.20 14.33 -4.17
C THR A 101 12.27 14.87 -3.08
N PRO A 102 12.63 15.96 -2.39
CA PRO A 102 11.70 16.64 -1.50
C PRO A 102 10.46 17.08 -2.28
N GLY A 103 9.28 16.92 -1.71
CA GLY A 103 8.02 17.28 -2.38
C GLY A 103 7.48 16.19 -3.31
N GLN A 104 8.20 15.09 -3.56
CA GLN A 104 7.70 13.99 -4.37
C GLN A 104 6.55 13.27 -3.66
N GLU A 105 5.42 13.13 -4.34
CA GLU A 105 4.23 12.42 -3.86
C GLU A 105 4.31 10.93 -4.21
N PHE A 106 3.88 10.12 -3.25
CA PHE A 106 3.55 8.71 -3.43
C PHE A 106 2.13 8.47 -2.92
N ARG A 107 1.48 7.43 -3.45
CA ARG A 107 0.13 7.03 -3.06
C ARG A 107 0.12 5.58 -2.62
N VAL A 108 -0.71 5.27 -1.64
CA VAL A 108 -1.01 3.93 -1.17
C VAL A 108 -2.39 3.56 -1.64
N TRP A 109 -2.49 2.43 -2.31
CA TRP A 109 -3.71 1.97 -2.97
C TRP A 109 -4.08 0.57 -2.54
N TYR A 110 -5.38 0.31 -2.49
CA TYR A 110 -5.89 -1.04 -2.63
C TYR A 110 -6.03 -1.39 -4.13
N MET A 111 -5.73 -2.64 -4.51
CA MET A 111 -5.56 -2.97 -5.93
C MET A 111 -6.81 -2.82 -6.79
N GLU A 112 -7.98 -3.21 -6.28
CA GLU A 112 -9.24 -3.08 -7.01
C GLU A 112 -9.61 -1.61 -7.23
N ASP A 113 -9.35 -0.76 -6.22
CA ASP A 113 -9.54 0.70 -6.30
C ASP A 113 -8.59 1.31 -7.35
N LEU A 114 -7.31 0.92 -7.31
CA LEU A 114 -6.32 1.39 -8.30
C LEU A 114 -6.71 1.05 -9.74
N LYS A 115 -7.38 -0.10 -9.94
CA LYS A 115 -7.80 -0.59 -11.25
C LYS A 115 -9.16 -0.08 -11.68
N ASP A 116 -9.92 0.53 -10.78
CA ASP A 116 -11.34 0.84 -10.98
C ASP A 116 -12.12 -0.42 -11.41
N ASP A 117 -11.79 -1.57 -10.78
CA ASP A 117 -12.34 -2.88 -11.13
C ASP A 117 -12.93 -3.57 -9.91
N SER A 118 -14.20 -3.99 -10.04
CA SER A 118 -14.92 -4.76 -9.03
C SER A 118 -15.00 -4.10 -7.65
N GLU A 119 -14.82 -2.77 -7.56
CA GLU A 119 -14.74 -2.06 -6.28
C GLU A 119 -16.10 -1.70 -5.65
N PHE A 120 -17.22 -2.01 -6.32
CA PHE A 120 -18.55 -1.57 -5.92
C PHE A 120 -19.04 -2.20 -4.60
N ASP A 121 -18.55 -3.38 -4.23
CA ASP A 121 -18.86 -4.06 -2.96
C ASP A 121 -17.75 -3.95 -1.92
N ASN A 122 -16.70 -3.19 -2.21
CA ASN A 122 -15.58 -2.95 -1.31
C ASN A 122 -15.96 -2.06 -0.14
N GLY A 123 -15.16 -2.10 0.92
CA GLY A 123 -15.40 -1.25 2.07
C GLY A 123 -14.24 -1.11 3.02
N GLY A 124 -14.42 -0.16 3.95
CA GLY A 124 -13.44 0.14 4.97
C GLY A 124 -12.34 1.09 4.52
N GLN A 125 -11.49 1.46 5.48
CA GLN A 125 -10.35 2.33 5.32
C GLN A 125 -9.28 1.93 6.34
N THR A 126 -8.03 2.08 5.97
CA THR A 126 -6.86 1.85 6.81
C THR A 126 -6.11 3.15 7.03
N CYS A 127 -5.93 3.51 8.31
CA CYS A 127 -5.05 4.62 8.72
C CYS A 127 -3.68 4.06 9.06
N MET A 128 -2.61 4.70 8.61
CA MET A 128 -1.25 4.21 8.79
C MET A 128 -0.22 5.31 9.04
N ASP A 129 0.89 4.91 9.68
CA ASP A 129 2.15 5.64 9.64
C ASP A 129 3.06 5.04 8.55
N ILE A 130 3.84 5.89 7.88
CA ILE A 130 4.71 5.53 6.77
C ILE A 130 6.12 6.00 7.09
N TYR A 131 7.08 5.09 6.94
CA TYR A 131 8.51 5.31 7.17
C TYR A 131 9.29 4.95 5.92
N ALA A 132 10.36 5.70 5.66
CA ALA A 132 11.31 5.44 4.57
C ALA A 132 12.70 5.24 5.17
N LEU A 133 13.39 4.19 4.75
CA LEU A 133 14.79 3.92 5.10
C LEU A 133 15.70 4.45 4.00
N TYR A 134 16.52 5.43 4.32
CA TYR A 134 17.49 6.02 3.38
C TYR A 134 18.85 5.32 3.45
N VAL A 135 19.59 5.33 2.34
CA VAL A 135 20.97 4.83 2.20
C VAL A 135 21.89 5.84 1.52
#